data_AF-A0A9D9QFT9-F1
#
_entry.id   AF-A0A9D9QFT9-F1
#
_cell.length_a   1.000
_cell.length_b   1.000
_cell.length_c   1.000
_cell.angle_alpha   90.00
_cell.angle_beta   90.00
_cell.angle_gamma   90.00
#
_symmetry.space_group_name_H-M   'P 1'
#
loop_
_entity.id
_entity.type
_entity.pdbx_description
1 polymer ?
#
loop_
_entity_poly.entity_id
_entity_poly.type
_entity_poly.pdbx_seq_one_letter_code
_entity_poly.pdbx_strand_id
1 'polypeptide(L)'
;MDMQDDKQKTTPWYRVPMVWVVVGGPLSVVIASIATAVIAWKHIDPVIATTPQGEVRPGDNMAPKLSPKDALAPALQGRNHAATPAEQ
;
A
#
# COMPACT_ATOMS: atom_id res chain seq x y z
N MET A 1 55.14 25.08 -39.82
CA MET A 1 54.51 24.06 -38.96
C MET A 1 53.54 24.79 -38.06
N ASP A 2 52.33 25.02 -38.58
CA ASP A 2 51.25 25.57 -37.77
C ASP A 2 50.66 24.41 -36.97
N MET A 3 50.86 24.41 -35.65
CA MET A 3 50.10 23.55 -34.74
C MET A 3 48.65 24.07 -34.77
N GLN A 4 47.80 23.44 -35.59
CA GLN A 4 46.36 23.57 -35.41
C GLN A 4 46.01 23.00 -34.03
N ASP A 5 45.67 23.91 -33.12
CA ASP A 5 45.10 23.64 -31.80
C ASP A 5 43.68 23.09 -32.02
N ASP A 6 43.57 21.76 -32.15
CA ASP A 6 42.30 21.03 -32.20
C ASP A 6 41.60 21.17 -30.84
N LYS A 7 40.92 22.30 -30.63
CA LYS A 7 39.96 22.48 -29.54
C LYS A 7 38.84 21.46 -29.75
N GLN A 8 39.00 20.30 -29.11
CA GLN A 8 38.00 19.25 -28.99
C GLN A 8 36.66 19.89 -28.61
N LYS A 9 35.76 20.00 -29.59
CA LYS A 9 34.42 20.53 -29.38
C LYS A 9 33.63 19.49 -28.58
N THR A 10 33.67 19.59 -27.25
CA THR A 10 32.86 18.75 -26.36
C THR A 10 31.39 19.04 -26.62
N THR A 11 30.64 18.03 -27.06
CA THR A 11 29.19 18.16 -27.24
C THR A 11 28.53 18.31 -25.87
N PRO A 12 27.64 19.31 -25.66
CA PRO A 12 26.94 19.47 -24.39
C PRO A 12 26.11 18.23 -24.07
N TRP A 13 26.23 17.71 -22.84
CA TRP A 13 25.69 16.41 -22.42
C TRP A 13 24.17 16.29 -22.60
N TYR A 14 23.41 17.38 -22.40
CA TYR A 14 21.95 17.40 -22.54
C TYR A 14 21.46 17.20 -23.99
N ARG A 15 22.35 17.33 -24.99
CA ARG A 15 22.04 17.06 -26.41
C ARG A 15 22.19 15.59 -26.78
N VAL A 16 22.79 14.78 -25.91
CA VAL A 16 23.02 13.36 -26.18
C VAL A 16 21.76 12.57 -25.77
N PRO A 17 21.07 11.89 -26.70
CA PRO A 17 19.82 11.18 -26.39
C PRO A 17 19.99 10.07 -25.36
N MET A 18 21.18 9.44 -25.32
CA MET A 18 21.53 8.41 -24.34
C MET A 18 21.35 8.89 -22.88
N VAL A 19 21.67 10.15 -22.59
CA VAL A 19 21.53 10.70 -21.23
C VAL A 19 20.08 10.62 -20.76
N TRP A 20 19.12 10.92 -21.64
CA TRP A 20 17.71 10.88 -21.30
C TRP A 20 17.20 9.47 -21.03
N VAL A 21 17.75 8.45 -21.68
CA VAL A 21 17.43 7.05 -21.36
C VAL A 21 17.97 6.67 -19.98
N VAL A 22 19.22 7.06 -19.70
CA VAL A 22 19.89 6.77 -18.41
C VAL A 22 19.21 7.48 -17.24
N VAL A 23 18.75 8.72 -17.43
CA VAL A 23 18.02 9.47 -16.40
C VAL A 23 16.54 9.06 -16.36
N GLY A 24 15.94 8.77 -17.51
CA GLY A 24 14.53 8.44 -17.66
C GLY A 24 14.15 7.12 -17.01
N GLY A 25 15.01 6.10 -17.09
CA GLY A 25 14.78 4.81 -16.43
C GLY A 25 14.57 4.94 -14.91
N PRO A 26 15.56 5.47 -14.16
CA PRO A 26 15.42 5.73 -12.73
C PRO A 26 14.27 6.69 -12.39
N LEU A 27 14.08 7.75 -13.17
CA LEU A 27 12.99 8.71 -12.94
C LEU A 27 11.62 8.03 -13.06
N SER A 28 11.44 7.13 -14.03
CA SER A 28 10.21 6.35 -14.20
C SER A 28 9.90 5.49 -12.98
N VAL A 29 10.91 4.83 -12.41
CA VAL A 29 10.75 4.02 -11.19
C VAL A 29 10.34 4.87 -9.99
N VAL A 30 10.92 6.07 -9.83
CA VAL A 30 10.54 7.01 -8.77
C VAL A 30 9.09 7.48 -8.93
N ILE A 31 8.66 7.78 -10.15
CA ILE A 31 7.27 8.15 -10.42
C ILE A 31 6.32 6.98 -10.10
N ALA A 32 6.68 5.77 -10.52
CA ALA A 32 5.90 4.57 -10.26
C ALA A 32 5.75 4.29 -8.76
N SER A 33 6.82 4.41 -7.97
CA SER A 33 6.76 4.18 -6.52
C SER A 33 5.86 5.19 -5.81
N ILE A 34 5.94 6.47 -6.18
CA ILE A 34 5.05 7.51 -5.66
C ILE A 34 3.60 7.22 -6.05
N ALA A 35 3.34 6.84 -7.31
CA ALA A 35 2.00 6.51 -7.76
C ALA A 35 1.40 5.33 -6.96
N THR A 36 2.18 4.28 -6.72
CA THR A 36 1.77 3.15 -5.86
C THR A 36 1.47 3.62 -4.43
N ALA A 37 2.33 4.47 -3.85
CA ALA A 37 2.10 5.01 -2.50
C ALA A 37 0.81 5.84 -2.42
N VAL A 38 0.52 6.66 -3.45
CA VAL A 38 -0.72 7.44 -3.53
C VAL A 38 -1.94 6.54 -3.63
N ILE A 39 -1.88 5.48 -4.44
CA ILE A 39 -2.98 4.51 -4.56
C ILE A 39 -3.22 3.82 -3.22
N ALA A 40 -2.16 3.40 -2.55
CA ALA A 40 -2.22 2.74 -1.25
C ALA A 40 -2.87 3.64 -0.19
N TRP A 41 -2.50 4.93 -0.13
CA TRP A 41 -3.12 5.88 0.81
C TRP A 41 -4.61 6.06 0.51
N LYS A 42 -4.98 6.25 -0.76
CA LYS A 42 -6.39 6.46 -1.14
C LYS A 42 -7.29 5.26 -0.87
N HIS A 43 -6.73 4.05 -0.87
CA HIS A 43 -7.46 2.79 -0.68
C HIS A 43 -6.96 2.03 0.56
N ILE A 44 -6.67 2.74 1.65
CA ILE A 44 -6.43 2.09 2.93
C ILE A 44 -7.73 1.40 3.33
N ASP A 45 -7.70 0.08 3.42
CA ASP A 45 -8.79 -0.70 3.99
C ASP A 45 -9.01 -0.21 5.43
N PRO A 46 -10.23 0.24 5.80
CA PRO A 46 -10.50 0.70 7.15
C PRO A 46 -10.05 -0.35 8.18
N VAL A 47 -9.22 0.08 9.13
CA VAL A 47 -8.83 -0.76 10.26
C VAL A 47 -10.09 -1.17 11.00
N ILE A 48 -10.42 -2.45 10.95
CA ILE A 48 -11.47 -3.04 11.79
C ILE A 48 -10.95 -3.01 13.23
N ALA A 49 -11.44 -2.04 14.00
CA ALA A 49 -11.23 -2.04 15.44
C ALA A 49 -12.01 -3.21 16.02
N THR A 50 -11.32 -4.33 16.24
CA THR A 50 -11.82 -5.45 17.03
C THR A 50 -11.91 -4.99 18.48
N THR A 51 -12.99 -4.29 18.81
CA THR A 51 -13.36 -4.05 20.20
C THR A 51 -13.84 -5.37 20.80
N PRO A 52 -13.61 -5.63 22.11
CA PRO A 52 -14.05 -6.87 22.78
C PRO A 52 -15.55 -7.16 22.67
N GLN A 53 -16.35 -6.20 22.21
CA GLN A 53 -17.81 -6.27 22.13
C GLN A 53 -18.36 -6.42 20.69
N GLY A 54 -17.58 -6.97 19.76
CA GLY A 54 -18.05 -7.29 18.42
C GLY A 54 -17.88 -6.15 17.42
N GLU A 55 -17.44 -6.54 16.24
CA GLU A 55 -17.13 -5.75 15.05
C GLU A 55 -17.97 -4.46 14.89
N VAL A 56 -17.31 -3.30 14.86
CA VAL A 56 -17.92 -2.06 14.38
C VAL A 56 -17.14 -1.60 13.16
N ARG A 57 -17.71 -1.81 11.98
CA ARG A 57 -17.17 -1.31 10.72
C ARG A 57 -17.42 0.20 10.64
N PRO A 58 -16.48 1.02 10.13
CA PRO A 58 -16.74 2.43 9.88
C PRO A 58 -17.81 2.56 8.78
N GLY A 59 -19.04 2.91 9.16
CA GLY A 59 -20.19 3.09 8.25
C GLY A 59 -21.43 2.23 8.55
N ASP A 60 -21.34 1.29 9.50
CA ASP A 60 -22.50 0.48 9.88
C ASP A 60 -23.37 1.22 10.90
N ASN A 61 -24.55 1.66 10.46
CA ASN A 61 -25.63 2.11 11.33
C ASN A 61 -26.22 0.89 12.06
N MET A 62 -25.53 0.44 13.11
CA MET A 62 -25.92 -0.60 14.07
C MET A 62 -26.35 -1.96 13.46
N ALA A 63 -25.42 -2.93 13.41
CA ALA A 63 -25.79 -4.33 13.50
C ALA A 63 -25.99 -4.72 14.99
N PRO A 64 -26.97 -5.58 15.33
CA PRO A 64 -27.19 -5.98 16.71
C PRO A 64 -25.93 -6.63 17.28
N LYS A 65 -25.64 -6.36 18.56
CA LYS A 65 -24.61 -7.06 19.33
C LYS A 65 -25.00 -8.54 19.42
N LEU A 66 -24.59 -9.36 18.44
CA LEU A 66 -24.81 -10.79 18.51
C LEU A 66 -24.00 -11.35 19.67
N SER A 67 -24.66 -12.13 20.51
CA SER A 67 -24.04 -12.80 21.63
C SER A 67 -23.00 -13.80 21.10
N PRO A 68 -21.89 -14.07 21.81
CA PRO A 68 -20.90 -15.07 21.39
C PRO A 68 -21.47 -16.51 21.25
N LYS A 69 -22.71 -16.74 21.70
CA LYS A 69 -23.45 -18.00 21.55
C LYS A 69 -24.28 -18.07 20.27
N ASP A 70 -24.35 -16.99 19.50
CA ASP A 70 -25.17 -16.91 18.29
C ASP A 70 -24.47 -17.64 17.13
N ALA A 71 -25.25 -18.37 16.33
CA ALA A 71 -24.75 -19.18 15.22
C ALA A 71 -24.06 -18.37 14.09
N LEU A 72 -24.19 -17.04 14.11
CA LEU A 72 -23.55 -16.11 13.19
C LEU A 72 -22.32 -15.41 13.80
N ALA A 73 -21.83 -15.88 14.95
CA ALA A 73 -20.61 -15.34 15.54
C ALA A 73 -19.39 -15.54 14.60
N PRO A 74 -18.46 -14.57 14.50
CA PRO A 74 -17.30 -14.68 13.63
C PRO A 74 -16.49 -15.95 13.87
N ALA A 75 -16.01 -16.57 12.80
CA ALA A 75 -15.32 -17.86 12.84
C ALA A 75 -14.10 -17.90 13.78
N LEU A 76 -13.42 -16.76 13.98
CA LEU A 76 -12.31 -16.64 14.93
C LEU A 76 -12.75 -16.70 16.39
N GLN A 77 -13.96 -16.21 16.70
CA GLN A 77 -14.52 -16.15 18.06
C GLN A 77 -15.20 -17.48 18.46
N GLY A 78 -15.83 -18.17 17.50
CA GLY A 78 -16.52 -19.45 17.74
C GLY A 78 -15.58 -20.64 18.02
N ARG A 79 -14.34 -20.61 17.53
CA ARG A 79 -13.41 -21.76 17.64
C ARG A 79 -12.98 -22.09 19.08
N ASN A 80 -12.95 -21.10 19.97
CA ASN A 80 -12.51 -21.30 21.36
C ASN A 80 -13.67 -21.52 22.34
N HIS A 81 -14.89 -21.12 21.98
CA HIS A 81 -16.06 -21.27 22.85
C HIS A 81 -16.81 -22.61 22.70
N ALA A 82 -16.58 -23.35 21.61
CA ALA A 82 -17.06 -24.73 21.47
C ALA A 82 -16.45 -25.70 22.51
N ALA A 83 -15.34 -25.32 23.16
CA ALA A 83 -14.66 -26.11 24.17
C ALA A 83 -15.00 -25.71 25.63
N THR A 84 -15.83 -24.66 25.83
CA THR A 84 -16.30 -24.27 27.17
C THR A 84 -17.63 -24.96 27.45
N PRO A 85 -17.76 -25.80 28.49
CA PRO A 85 -19.04 -26.39 28.85
C PRO A 85 -20.04 -25.28 29.17
N ALA A 86 -21.28 -25.41 28.68
CA ALA A 86 -22.39 -24.64 29.23
C ALA A 86 -22.63 -25.18 30.64
N GLU A 87 -22.23 -24.43 31.66
CA GLU A 87 -22.68 -24.70 33.02
C GLU A 87 -24.21 -24.63 33.03
N GLN A 88 -24.84 -25.73 33.44
CA GLN A 88 -26.29 -25.91 33.51
C GLN A 88 -26.91 -25.06 34.62
#